data_AF-A0A537R567-F1
#
_entry.id   AF-A0A537R567-F1
#
_cell.length_a   1.000
_cell.length_b   1.000
_cell.length_c   1.000
_cell.angle_alpha   90.00
_cell.angle_beta   90.00
_cell.angle_gamma   90.00
#
_symmetry.space_group_name_H-M   'P 1'
#
loop_
_entity.id
_entity.type
_entity.pdbx_description
1 polymer ?
#
loop_
_entity_poly.entity_id
_entity_poly.type
_entity_poly.pdbx_seq_one_letter_code
_entity_poly.pdbx_strand_id
1 'polypeptide(L)'
;MSAIELLDSSADPHLQALVQRLSQPRVAIAGLALDRPRLMGVINVTPDSFSDGGRYGTTDAAIEHAQRLEAEGADILDIGGESTRPGSDPVHLEGECRRVLPVIAALAKRSRARLSVDTRKAEVMRRAVGEGAHIINDVSALTHDPRSLSTAAELGLPVILMHALGDPRTMQDKPAYD
;
A
#
# COMPACT_ATOMS: atom_id res chain seq x y z
N MET A 1 39.35 11.48 1.89
CA MET A 1 38.66 10.39 1.18
C MET A 1 37.46 9.98 2.02
N SER A 2 36.25 10.12 1.50
CA SER A 2 35.04 9.65 2.19
C SER A 2 35.00 8.12 2.23
N ALA A 3 34.23 7.53 3.16
CA ALA A 3 34.04 6.08 3.18
C ALA A 3 33.46 5.56 1.85
N ILE A 4 32.61 6.36 1.19
CA ILE A 4 32.07 6.02 -0.14
C ILE A 4 33.18 6.01 -1.18
N GLU A 5 34.07 7.01 -1.22
CA GLU A 5 35.19 7.05 -2.17
C GLU A 5 36.16 5.87 -1.98
N LEU A 6 36.39 5.44 -0.74
CA LEU A 6 37.21 4.25 -0.43
C LEU A 6 36.55 2.96 -0.93
N LEU A 7 35.23 2.82 -0.73
CA LEU A 7 34.47 1.65 -1.19
C LEU A 7 34.33 1.61 -2.72
N ASP A 8 34.17 2.77 -3.34
CA ASP A 8 34.08 2.96 -4.80
C ASP A 8 35.43 2.73 -5.51
N SER A 9 36.54 2.81 -4.77
CA SER A 9 37.88 2.45 -5.26
C SER A 9 38.21 0.95 -5.11
N SER A 10 37.32 0.15 -4.51
CA SER A 10 37.55 -1.27 -4.28
C SER A 10 37.58 -2.06 -5.59
N ALA A 11 38.52 -2.99 -5.72
CA ALA A 11 38.55 -3.93 -6.84
C ALA A 11 37.57 -5.11 -6.68
N ASP A 12 36.86 -5.21 -5.55
CA ASP A 12 35.89 -6.27 -5.29
C ASP A 12 34.56 -6.00 -6.03
N PRO A 13 34.16 -6.84 -7.01
CA PRO A 13 32.94 -6.64 -7.79
C PRO A 13 31.65 -6.70 -6.95
N HIS A 14 31.65 -7.48 -5.87
CA HIS A 14 30.50 -7.58 -4.98
C HIS A 14 30.31 -6.29 -4.18
N LEU A 15 31.41 -5.71 -3.69
CA LEU A 15 31.39 -4.45 -2.97
C LEU A 15 30.98 -3.29 -3.89
N GLN A 16 31.49 -3.27 -5.11
CA GLN A 16 31.08 -2.33 -6.16
C GLN A 16 29.57 -2.41 -6.43
N ALA A 17 29.03 -3.62 -6.60
CA ALA A 17 27.60 -3.81 -6.82
C ALA A 17 26.73 -3.41 -5.60
N LEU A 18 27.23 -3.56 -4.37
CA LEU A 18 26.56 -3.07 -3.15
C LEU A 18 26.57 -1.55 -3.10
N VAL A 19 27.73 -0.91 -3.29
CA VAL A 19 27.88 0.55 -3.29
C VAL A 19 26.99 1.17 -4.37
N GLN A 20 27.01 0.62 -5.58
CA GLN A 20 26.15 1.07 -6.67
C GLN A 20 24.67 0.98 -6.29
N ARG A 21 24.21 -0.13 -5.69
CA ARG A 21 22.81 -0.27 -5.26
C ARG A 21 22.41 0.69 -4.15
N LEU A 22 23.33 1.03 -3.26
CA LEU A 22 23.09 1.95 -2.13
C LEU A 22 23.16 3.43 -2.54
N SER A 23 23.96 3.75 -3.55
CA SER A 23 24.22 5.13 -4.00
C SER A 23 23.40 5.56 -5.22
N GLN A 24 22.92 4.62 -6.04
CA GLN A 24 22.10 4.97 -7.19
C GLN A 24 20.76 5.60 -6.74
N PRO A 25 20.23 6.58 -7.50
CA PRO A 25 18.90 7.11 -7.25
C PRO A 25 17.88 5.97 -7.21
N ARG A 26 16.98 6.01 -6.22
CA ARG A 26 15.90 5.02 -6.13
C ARG A 26 15.02 5.16 -7.37
N VAL A 27 14.67 4.02 -7.96
CA VAL A 27 13.69 3.98 -9.04
C VAL A 27 12.36 4.57 -8.57
N ALA A 28 11.65 5.22 -9.48
CA ALA A 28 10.34 5.78 -9.18
C ALA A 28 9.35 4.64 -8.85
N ILE A 29 8.53 4.82 -7.82
CA ILE A 29 7.46 3.89 -7.44
C ILE A 29 6.15 4.41 -8.02
N ALA A 30 5.51 3.64 -8.90
CA ALA A 30 4.31 4.05 -9.62
C ALA A 30 4.47 5.42 -10.30
N GLY A 31 5.67 5.71 -10.85
CA GLY A 31 5.99 7.00 -11.47
C GLY A 31 6.23 8.16 -10.49
N LEU A 32 6.26 7.91 -9.18
CA LEU A 32 6.67 8.90 -8.16
C LEU A 32 8.17 8.79 -7.88
N ALA A 33 8.91 9.86 -8.11
CA ALA A 33 10.31 9.94 -7.69
C ALA A 33 10.41 9.93 -6.15
N LEU A 34 11.43 9.26 -5.60
CA LEU A 34 11.66 9.22 -4.15
C LEU A 34 12.77 10.19 -3.71
N ASP A 35 12.73 11.39 -4.28
CA ASP A 35 13.63 12.53 -4.03
C ASP A 35 13.20 13.40 -2.83
N ARG A 36 11.96 13.23 -2.37
CA ARG A 36 11.41 13.80 -1.14
C ARG A 36 10.47 12.79 -0.47
N PRO A 37 10.11 12.99 0.82
CA PRO A 37 9.00 12.23 1.42
C PRO A 37 7.74 12.36 0.57
N ARG A 38 7.09 11.23 0.31
CA ARG A 38 5.78 11.14 -0.36
C ARG A 38 4.72 10.90 0.69
N LEU A 39 3.63 11.65 0.62
CA LEU A 39 2.53 11.53 1.58
C LEU A 39 1.51 10.53 1.07
N MET A 40 1.17 9.54 1.90
CA MET A 40 0.12 8.56 1.64
C MET A 40 -1.08 8.86 2.54
N GLY A 41 -2.17 9.31 1.93
CA GLY A 41 -3.44 9.57 2.61
C GLY A 41 -4.25 8.27 2.75
N VAL A 42 -4.68 7.95 3.96
CA VAL A 42 -5.42 6.71 4.27
C VAL A 42 -6.92 6.94 4.12
N ILE A 43 -7.57 6.08 3.32
CA ILE A 43 -9.02 6.10 3.07
C ILE A 43 -9.61 4.75 3.48
N ASN A 44 -10.12 4.70 4.70
CA ASN A 44 -10.81 3.52 5.20
C ASN A 44 -12.27 3.53 4.74
N VAL A 45 -12.66 2.54 3.94
CA VAL A 45 -14.04 2.36 3.48
C VAL A 45 -14.71 1.27 4.31
N THR A 46 -14.74 1.45 5.64
CA THR A 46 -15.37 0.53 6.57
C THR A 46 -16.52 1.22 7.33
N PRO A 47 -17.59 0.49 7.69
CA PRO A 47 -18.72 1.06 8.44
C PRO A 47 -18.31 1.69 9.79
N ASP A 48 -17.25 1.16 10.43
CA ASP A 48 -16.88 1.48 11.82
C ASP A 48 -15.72 2.48 11.95
N SER A 49 -15.13 2.96 10.84
CA SER A 49 -13.87 3.72 10.90
C SER A 49 -13.99 5.22 11.14
N PHE A 50 -15.19 5.81 11.06
CA PHE A 50 -15.38 7.24 11.31
C PHE A 50 -16.16 7.47 12.59
N SER A 51 -15.42 7.73 13.67
CA SER A 51 -15.91 8.15 15.00
C SER A 51 -16.59 9.54 15.03
N ASP A 52 -16.97 10.09 13.86
CA ASP A 52 -17.72 11.34 13.70
C ASP A 52 -19.14 11.11 13.11
N GLY A 53 -19.84 10.08 13.61
CA GLY A 53 -21.31 10.00 13.46
C GLY A 53 -21.85 9.44 12.13
N GLY A 54 -21.25 8.39 11.57
CA GLY A 54 -21.91 7.53 10.56
C GLY A 54 -22.25 8.17 9.21
N ARG A 55 -21.90 9.44 8.99
CA ARG A 55 -22.15 10.19 7.74
C ARG A 55 -21.22 9.81 6.58
N TYR A 56 -20.18 9.03 6.83
CA TYR A 56 -19.11 8.73 5.85
C TYR A 56 -19.08 7.28 5.34
N GLY A 57 -20.09 6.46 5.65
CA GLY A 57 -20.15 5.04 5.25
C GLY A 57 -20.49 4.76 3.78
N THR A 58 -20.36 5.76 2.89
CA THR A 58 -20.74 5.65 1.47
C THR A 58 -19.54 5.91 0.57
N THR A 59 -19.57 5.34 -0.64
CA THR A 59 -18.57 5.57 -1.68
C THR A 59 -18.28 7.06 -1.91
N ASP A 60 -19.32 7.90 -1.90
CA ASP A 60 -19.19 9.34 -2.13
C ASP A 60 -18.38 10.04 -1.03
N ALA A 61 -18.61 9.68 0.23
CA ALA A 61 -17.87 10.23 1.36
C ALA A 61 -16.37 9.85 1.32
N ALA A 62 -16.07 8.60 0.93
CA ALA A 62 -14.69 8.17 0.73
C ALA A 62 -14.00 8.96 -0.40
N ILE A 63 -14.72 9.24 -1.50
CA ILE A 63 -14.21 10.06 -2.61
C ILE A 63 -13.98 11.51 -2.15
N GLU A 64 -14.91 12.12 -1.42
CA GLU A 64 -14.76 13.48 -0.90
C GLU A 64 -13.57 13.58 0.07
N HIS A 65 -13.42 12.60 0.96
CA HIS A 65 -12.25 12.54 1.85
C HIS A 65 -10.94 12.40 1.08
N ALA A 66 -10.90 11.53 0.08
CA ALA A 66 -9.74 11.34 -0.78
C ALA A 66 -9.33 12.63 -1.50
N GLN A 67 -10.30 13.39 -2.03
CA GLN A 67 -10.05 14.68 -2.67
C GLN A 67 -9.52 15.74 -1.70
N ARG A 68 -10.00 15.74 -0.44
CA ARG A 68 -9.43 16.61 0.60
C ARG A 68 -7.98 16.27 0.90
N LEU A 69 -7.67 14.98 1.10
CA LEU A 69 -6.30 14.53 1.34
C LEU A 69 -5.36 14.88 0.17
N GLU A 70 -5.83 14.72 -1.07
CA GLU A 70 -5.08 15.14 -2.25
C GLU A 70 -4.83 16.66 -2.25
N ALA A 71 -5.85 17.48 -1.93
CA ALA A 71 -5.71 18.93 -1.82
C ALA A 71 -4.76 19.35 -0.69
N GLU A 72 -4.65 18.56 0.37
CA GLU A 72 -3.72 18.74 1.49
C GLU A 72 -2.29 18.25 1.18
N GLY A 73 -2.07 17.64 0.01
CA GLY A 73 -0.76 17.26 -0.49
C GLY A 73 -0.46 15.77 -0.50
N ALA A 74 -1.46 14.89 -0.35
CA ALA A 74 -1.26 13.45 -0.52
C ALA A 74 -0.81 13.13 -1.96
N ASP A 75 0.36 12.49 -2.10
CA ASP A 75 0.89 11.99 -3.37
C ASP A 75 0.29 10.62 -3.72
N ILE A 76 -0.14 9.87 -2.70
CA ILE A 76 -0.74 8.55 -2.79
C ILE A 76 -2.02 8.54 -1.95
N LEU A 77 -3.06 7.91 -2.45
CA LEU A 77 -4.31 7.64 -1.75
C LEU A 77 -4.41 6.13 -1.56
N ASP A 78 -4.49 5.66 -0.32
CA ASP A 78 -4.50 4.24 0.05
C ASP A 78 -5.91 3.82 0.49
N ILE A 79 -6.56 2.99 -0.32
CA ILE A 79 -7.97 2.64 -0.18
C ILE A 79 -8.08 1.23 0.42
N GLY A 80 -8.56 1.15 1.65
CA GLY A 80 -8.74 -0.11 2.39
C GLY A 80 -10.22 -0.38 2.70
N GLY A 81 -10.70 -1.59 2.38
CA GLY A 81 -12.09 -2.02 2.62
C GLY A 81 -12.27 -2.92 3.84
N GLU A 82 -11.16 -3.34 4.45
CA GLU A 82 -11.10 -4.24 5.60
C GLU A 82 -10.38 -3.54 6.75
N SER A 83 -10.93 -3.65 7.96
CA SER A 83 -10.20 -3.21 9.16
C SER A 83 -9.10 -4.23 9.47
N THR A 84 -7.88 -3.75 9.62
CA THR A 84 -6.74 -4.55 10.12
C THR A 84 -6.58 -4.48 11.64
N ARG A 85 -7.52 -3.83 12.35
CA ARG A 85 -7.52 -3.72 13.81
C ARG A 85 -7.76 -5.09 14.47
N PRO A 86 -7.10 -5.39 15.61
CA PRO A 86 -7.40 -6.59 16.38
C PRO A 86 -8.89 -6.68 16.74
N GLY A 87 -9.53 -7.81 16.43
CA GLY A 87 -10.92 -8.11 16.79
C GLY A 87 -12.00 -7.79 15.75
N SER A 88 -11.67 -7.25 14.57
CA SER A 88 -12.67 -7.08 13.49
C SER A 88 -12.96 -8.39 12.75
N ASP A 89 -14.23 -8.62 12.41
CA ASP A 89 -14.64 -9.77 11.61
C ASP A 89 -14.05 -9.71 10.19
N PRO A 90 -13.55 -10.83 9.64
CA PRO A 90 -13.07 -10.88 8.27
C PRO A 90 -14.15 -10.45 7.28
N VAL A 91 -13.84 -9.45 6.45
CA VAL A 91 -14.75 -9.04 5.37
C VAL A 91 -14.62 -10.05 4.24
N HIS A 92 -15.73 -10.69 3.88
CA HIS A 92 -15.77 -11.59 2.72
C HIS A 92 -15.40 -10.84 1.44
N LEU A 93 -14.74 -11.52 0.49
CA LEU A 93 -14.24 -10.97 -0.77
C LEU A 93 -15.17 -9.94 -1.43
N GLU A 94 -16.41 -10.33 -1.71
CA GLU A 94 -17.37 -9.45 -2.39
C GLU A 94 -17.78 -8.22 -1.56
N GLY A 95 -17.73 -8.32 -0.22
CA GLY A 95 -17.98 -7.18 0.66
C GLY A 95 -16.87 -6.14 0.57
N GLU A 96 -15.61 -6.59 0.53
CA GLU A 96 -14.45 -5.71 0.36
C GLU A 96 -14.45 -5.08 -1.05
N CYS A 97 -14.68 -5.88 -2.09
CA CYS A 97 -14.82 -5.39 -3.48
C CYS A 97 -15.88 -4.28 -3.60
N ARG A 98 -17.07 -4.47 -3.01
CA ARG A 98 -18.15 -3.47 -3.04
C ARG A 98 -17.77 -2.15 -2.36
N ARG A 99 -16.86 -2.20 -1.39
CA ARG A 99 -16.36 -1.02 -0.67
C ARG A 99 -15.30 -0.30 -1.49
N VAL A 100 -14.27 -1.00 -1.95
CA VAL A 100 -13.07 -0.37 -2.52
C VAL A 100 -13.18 -0.06 -4.02
N LEU A 101 -13.78 -0.96 -4.82
CA LEU A 101 -13.73 -0.84 -6.28
C LEU A 101 -14.43 0.42 -6.80
N PRO A 102 -15.64 0.79 -6.31
CA PRO A 102 -16.30 2.02 -6.77
C PRO A 102 -15.50 3.29 -6.45
N VAL A 103 -14.80 3.32 -5.31
CA VAL A 103 -13.96 4.44 -4.90
C VAL A 103 -12.74 4.56 -5.82
N ILE A 104 -12.04 3.44 -6.06
CA ILE A 104 -10.89 3.39 -6.96
C ILE A 104 -11.29 3.82 -8.39
N ALA A 105 -12.38 3.25 -8.93
CA ALA A 105 -12.87 3.56 -10.27
C ALA A 105 -13.25 5.04 -10.45
N ALA A 106 -13.80 5.66 -9.41
CA ALA A 106 -14.15 7.08 -9.43
C ALA A 106 -12.89 7.98 -9.33
N LEU A 107 -11.95 7.63 -8.44
CA LEU A 107 -10.71 8.39 -8.26
C LEU A 107 -9.77 8.25 -9.46
N ALA A 108 -9.73 7.10 -10.13
CA ALA A 108 -8.89 6.90 -11.31
C ALA A 108 -9.20 7.89 -12.45
N LYS A 109 -10.42 8.44 -12.48
CA LYS A 109 -10.86 9.43 -13.48
C LYS A 109 -10.63 10.88 -13.06
N ARG A 110 -10.31 11.15 -11.79
CA ARG A 110 -10.40 12.48 -11.18
C ARG A 110 -9.17 12.91 -10.39
N SER A 111 -8.48 11.95 -9.77
CA SER A 111 -7.30 12.16 -8.92
C SER A 111 -6.02 12.22 -9.76
N ARG A 112 -5.08 13.07 -9.33
CA ARG A 112 -3.70 13.11 -9.80
C ARG A 112 -2.79 12.26 -8.91
N ALA A 113 -3.19 12.02 -7.67
CA ALA A 113 -2.46 11.14 -6.75
C ALA A 113 -2.48 9.68 -7.25
N ARG A 114 -1.44 8.93 -6.87
CA ARG A 114 -1.42 7.48 -7.15
C ARG A 114 -2.40 6.77 -6.25
N LEU A 115 -3.05 5.76 -6.80
CA LEU A 115 -4.04 4.96 -6.08
C LEU A 115 -3.37 3.68 -5.60
N SER A 116 -3.41 3.44 -4.30
CA SER A 116 -2.99 2.20 -3.66
C SER A 116 -4.23 1.45 -3.18
N VAL A 117 -4.24 0.13 -3.33
CA VAL A 117 -5.24 -0.74 -2.72
C VAL A 117 -4.61 -1.44 -1.52
N ASP A 118 -5.18 -1.21 -0.33
CA ASP A 118 -4.81 -1.93 0.89
C ASP A 118 -5.66 -3.18 1.00
N THR A 119 -5.07 -4.33 0.65
CA THR A 119 -5.75 -5.61 0.69
C THR A 119 -4.76 -6.78 0.82
N ARG A 120 -5.23 -7.84 1.47
CA ARG A 120 -4.52 -9.12 1.62
C ARG A 120 -5.03 -10.20 0.67
N LYS A 121 -6.01 -9.88 -0.19
CA LYS A 121 -6.75 -10.84 -1.01
C LYS A 121 -6.38 -10.67 -2.48
N ALA A 122 -5.85 -11.72 -3.10
CA ALA A 122 -5.36 -11.68 -4.49
C ALA A 122 -6.43 -11.23 -5.49
N GLU A 123 -7.67 -11.66 -5.30
CA GLU A 123 -8.78 -11.28 -6.19
C GLU A 123 -9.15 -9.79 -6.06
N VAL A 124 -9.04 -9.20 -4.87
CA VAL A 124 -9.24 -7.75 -4.68
C VAL A 124 -8.13 -6.99 -5.38
N MET A 125 -6.87 -7.42 -5.26
CA MET A 125 -5.74 -6.83 -5.98
C MET A 125 -6.03 -6.77 -7.49
N ARG A 126 -6.41 -7.92 -8.09
CA ARG A 126 -6.68 -8.02 -9.52
C ARG A 126 -7.78 -7.07 -9.97
N ARG A 127 -8.90 -7.03 -9.25
CA ARG A 127 -10.04 -6.17 -9.59
C ARG A 127 -9.70 -4.69 -9.39
N ALA A 128 -9.02 -4.34 -8.30
CA ALA A 128 -8.61 -2.97 -8.02
C ALA A 128 -7.65 -2.41 -9.08
N VAL A 129 -6.71 -3.23 -9.56
CA VAL A 129 -5.85 -2.85 -10.69
C VAL A 129 -6.66 -2.67 -11.97
N GLY A 130 -7.64 -3.54 -12.24
CA GLY A 130 -8.58 -3.37 -13.34
C GLY A 130 -9.37 -2.06 -13.30
N GLU A 131 -9.63 -1.52 -12.11
CA GLU A 131 -10.31 -0.24 -11.90
C GLU A 131 -9.36 0.98 -11.86
N GLY A 132 -8.04 0.77 -11.96
CA GLY A 132 -7.04 1.84 -12.03
C GLY A 132 -6.15 2.03 -10.81
N ALA A 133 -6.05 1.03 -9.92
CA ALA A 133 -5.02 1.03 -8.88
C ALA A 133 -3.60 0.98 -9.50
N HIS A 134 -2.65 1.64 -8.83
CA HIS A 134 -1.25 1.79 -9.27
C HIS A 134 -0.26 1.08 -8.33
N ILE A 135 -0.67 0.79 -7.09
CA ILE A 135 0.15 0.20 -6.04
C ILE A 135 -0.70 -0.86 -5.33
N ILE A 136 -0.07 -1.98 -4.95
CA ILE A 136 -0.65 -2.98 -4.05
C ILE A 136 0.00 -2.77 -2.67
N ASN A 137 -0.82 -2.52 -1.65
CA ASN A 137 -0.38 -2.49 -0.25
C ASN A 137 -0.90 -3.75 0.44
N ASP A 138 0.00 -4.66 0.83
CA ASP A 138 -0.38 -5.89 1.53
C ASP A 138 0.36 -5.97 2.88
N VAL A 139 -0.39 -5.68 3.94
CA VAL A 139 0.07 -5.76 5.33
C VAL A 139 0.51 -7.16 5.78
N SER A 140 0.16 -8.21 5.03
CA SER A 140 0.61 -9.59 5.25
C SER A 140 1.84 -9.96 4.41
N ALA A 141 2.40 -9.02 3.66
CA ALA A 141 3.51 -9.25 2.74
C ALA A 141 3.24 -10.40 1.73
N LEU A 142 2.03 -10.45 1.18
CA LEU A 142 1.58 -11.45 0.19
C LEU A 142 1.50 -12.90 0.74
N THR A 143 1.47 -13.07 2.06
CA THR A 143 1.43 -14.40 2.69
C THR A 143 0.03 -14.87 3.10
N HIS A 144 -0.97 -13.98 3.10
CA HIS A 144 -2.33 -14.32 3.53
C HIS A 144 -3.12 -15.14 2.50
N ASP A 145 -3.29 -14.66 1.26
CA ASP A 145 -3.87 -15.44 0.16
C ASP A 145 -2.72 -16.15 -0.60
N PRO A 146 -2.72 -17.49 -0.72
CA PRO A 146 -1.68 -18.23 -1.44
C PRO A 146 -1.45 -17.79 -2.89
N ARG A 147 -2.40 -17.08 -3.50
CA ARG A 147 -2.31 -16.54 -4.86
C ARG A 147 -1.78 -15.10 -4.91
N SER A 148 -1.57 -14.43 -3.78
CA SER A 148 -1.15 -13.02 -3.75
C SER A 148 0.19 -12.81 -4.44
N LEU A 149 1.17 -13.69 -4.22
CA LEU A 149 2.49 -13.57 -4.84
C LEU A 149 2.43 -13.68 -6.36
N SER A 150 1.78 -14.72 -6.89
CA SER A 150 1.64 -14.92 -8.34
C SER A 150 0.82 -13.79 -8.97
N THR A 151 -0.25 -13.36 -8.31
CA THR A 151 -1.10 -12.26 -8.77
C THR A 151 -0.33 -10.94 -8.82
N ALA A 152 0.42 -10.59 -7.77
CA ALA A 152 1.24 -9.39 -7.76
C ALA A 152 2.31 -9.41 -8.87
N ALA A 153 2.95 -10.56 -9.09
CA ALA A 153 3.91 -10.73 -10.18
C ALA A 153 3.27 -10.56 -11.57
N GLU A 154 2.08 -11.13 -11.78
CA GLU A 154 1.32 -10.98 -13.03
C GLU A 154 0.87 -9.54 -13.29
N LEU A 155 0.45 -8.83 -12.25
CA LEU A 155 -0.03 -7.44 -12.36
C LEU A 155 1.12 -6.45 -12.61
N GLY A 156 2.35 -6.78 -12.21
CA GLY A 156 3.55 -5.99 -12.51
C GLY A 156 3.57 -4.59 -11.87
N LEU A 157 2.74 -4.37 -10.85
CA LEU A 157 2.71 -3.12 -10.09
C LEU A 157 3.67 -3.15 -8.90
N PRO A 158 4.14 -1.99 -8.42
CA PRO A 158 4.83 -1.92 -7.14
C PRO A 158 3.98 -2.49 -6.00
N VAL A 159 4.66 -3.19 -5.09
CA VAL A 159 4.04 -3.80 -3.91
C VAL A 159 4.70 -3.25 -2.64
N ILE A 160 3.88 -2.88 -1.66
CA ILE A 160 4.32 -2.57 -0.31
C ILE A 160 4.17 -3.84 0.54
N LEU A 161 5.29 -4.29 1.09
CA LEU A 161 5.35 -5.47 1.95
C LEU A 161 5.60 -5.00 3.39
N MET A 162 4.69 -5.33 4.30
CA MET A 162 4.84 -4.97 5.71
C MET A 162 5.41 -6.13 6.52
N HIS A 163 6.40 -5.84 7.36
CA HIS A 163 6.85 -6.79 8.37
C HIS A 163 5.84 -6.85 9.52
N ALA A 164 5.45 -8.08 9.89
CA ALA A 164 4.57 -8.35 11.02
C ALA A 164 5.04 -9.62 11.76
N LEU A 165 5.08 -9.57 13.09
CA LEU A 165 5.30 -10.76 13.92
C LEU A 165 3.98 -11.49 14.18
N GLY A 166 3.69 -12.53 13.41
CA GLY A 166 2.46 -13.33 13.58
C GLY A 166 1.20 -12.65 13.03
N ASP A 167 0.03 -13.16 13.42
CA ASP A 167 -1.27 -12.65 12.96
C ASP A 167 -1.57 -11.29 13.60
N PRO A 168 -2.12 -10.29 12.86
CA PRO A 168 -2.48 -8.98 13.41
C PRO A 168 -3.32 -9.03 14.69
N ARG A 169 -4.09 -10.09 14.92
CA ARG A 169 -4.90 -10.29 16.12
C ARG A 169 -4.09 -10.66 17.36
N THR A 170 -2.95 -11.32 17.20
CA THR A 170 -2.14 -11.85 18.32
C THR A 170 -0.72 -11.27 18.36
N MET A 171 -0.33 -10.48 17.35
CA MET A 171 1.03 -9.94 17.22
C MET A 171 1.47 -9.05 18.39
N GLN A 172 0.52 -8.55 19.19
CA GLN A 172 0.79 -7.71 20.36
C GLN A 172 0.81 -8.48 21.68
N ASP A 173 0.45 -9.77 21.71
CA ASP A 173 0.27 -10.51 22.96
C ASP A 173 1.61 -10.70 23.69
N LYS A 174 2.66 -11.12 22.96
CA LYS A 174 4.03 -11.33 23.48
C LYS A 174 5.08 -11.22 22.36
N PRO A 175 5.26 -10.06 21.71
CA PRO A 175 6.30 -9.92 20.69
C PRO A 175 7.69 -10.05 21.33
N ALA A 176 8.53 -10.91 20.76
CA ALA A 176 9.93 -11.07 21.13
C ALA A 176 10.77 -11.05 19.86
N TYR A 177 11.92 -10.39 19.92
CA TYR A 177 12.93 -10.31 18.87
C TYR A 177 14.26 -10.75 19.47
N ASP A 178 15.05 -11.52 18.70
CA ASP A 178 16.41 -11.93 19.08
C ASP A 178 17.45 -10.81 18.91
#